data_AF-A0A350UCE3-F1
#
_entry.id   AF-A0A350UCE3-F1
#
_cell.length_a   1.000
_cell.length_b   1.000
_cell.length_c   1.000
_cell.angle_alpha   90.00
_cell.angle_beta   90.00
_cell.angle_gamma   90.00
#
_symmetry.space_group_name_H-M   'P 1'
#
loop_
_entity.id
_entity.type
_entity.pdbx_description
1 polymer ?
#
loop_
_entity_poly.entity_id
_entity_poly.type
_entity_poly.pdbx_seq_one_letter_code
_entity_poly.pdbx_strand_id
1 'polypeptide(L)'
;MKKKSLRAILVTLALLLIAFAVVLTSGSLASEAVVASTPAYEAQSVDAQAERETIADPEVPLAAPQTIETVQLTIIPVQEDSFTDEAPIVKPPIVKEPVEEEPASEEPASGEPASEETVVISSAAIRLLERAYALLAQYNAATTTAEKRAILEAPNNSLGNDAFRSKLLADLGGNWEQLEADVVAVTEYQQGKTLYVQVYMSGISSNYVPVVYTTQNADRSGNQWATNLVYNDETATWMEYTQKHAYNESRVGFYMTTLYNNEDGWEELKETMESSDVWQPVEASTSTED
;
A
#
# COMPACT_ATOMS: atom_id res chain seq x y z
N MET A 1 51.61 -9.44 12.72
CA MET A 1 51.75 -8.14 12.01
C MET A 1 51.15 -8.08 10.60
N LYS A 2 50.66 -9.17 9.97
CA LYS A 2 50.22 -9.18 8.55
C LYS A 2 48.80 -8.65 8.24
N LYS A 3 47.86 -8.66 9.20
CA LYS A 3 46.45 -8.25 8.94
C LYS A 3 46.25 -6.73 8.85
N LYS A 4 47.03 -5.93 9.58
CA LYS A 4 46.94 -4.47 9.56
C LYS A 4 47.48 -3.86 8.26
N SER A 5 48.55 -4.45 7.71
CA SER A 5 49.13 -4.04 6.43
C SER A 5 48.21 -4.35 5.25
N LEU A 6 47.50 -5.49 5.27
CA LEU A 6 46.55 -5.85 4.21
C LEU A 6 45.34 -4.90 4.16
N ARG A 7 44.80 -4.50 5.33
CA ARG A 7 43.69 -3.54 5.40
C ARG A 7 44.10 -2.16 4.90
N ALA A 8 45.31 -1.69 5.22
CA ALA A 8 45.80 -0.41 4.72
C ALA A 8 45.96 -0.41 3.19
N ILE A 9 46.43 -1.52 2.60
CA ILE A 9 46.57 -1.65 1.14
C ILE A 9 45.20 -1.65 0.46
N LEU A 10 44.21 -2.37 1.00
CA LEU A 10 42.86 -2.42 0.42
C LEU A 10 42.14 -1.06 0.47
N VAL A 11 42.27 -0.32 1.57
CA VAL A 11 41.70 1.03 1.69
C VAL A 11 42.36 2.01 0.71
N THR A 12 43.67 1.92 0.55
CA THR A 12 44.39 2.77 -0.41
C THR A 12 43.98 2.45 -1.86
N LEU A 13 43.78 1.17 -2.18
CA LEU A 13 43.32 0.74 -3.51
C LEU A 13 41.89 1.23 -3.82
N ALA A 14 41.00 1.16 -2.83
CA ALA A 14 39.62 1.63 -2.96
C ALA A 14 39.55 3.15 -3.22
N LEU A 15 40.34 3.93 -2.50
CA LEU A 15 40.41 5.39 -2.70
C LEU A 15 40.97 5.76 -4.08
N LEU A 16 41.92 4.99 -4.61
CA LEU A 16 42.52 5.22 -5.92
C LEU A 16 41.52 4.92 -7.06
N LEU A 17 40.66 3.92 -6.89
CA LEU A 17 39.57 3.60 -7.83
C LEU A 17 38.50 4.70 -7.86
N ILE A 18 38.14 5.27 -6.71
CA ILE A 18 37.19 6.39 -6.63
C ILE A 18 37.76 7.63 -7.33
N ALA A 19 39.04 7.96 -7.11
CA ALA A 19 39.69 9.07 -7.79
C ALA A 19 39.76 8.89 -9.31
N PHE A 20 39.97 7.66 -9.79
CA PHE A 20 39.99 7.35 -11.23
C PHE A 20 38.60 7.48 -11.87
N ALA A 21 37.54 7.10 -11.15
CA ALA A 21 36.16 7.26 -11.60
C ALA A 21 35.76 8.74 -11.74
N VAL A 22 36.19 9.61 -10.82
CA VAL A 22 35.92 11.06 -10.87
C VAL A 22 36.62 11.73 -12.06
N VAL A 23 37.83 11.28 -12.43
CA VAL A 23 38.55 11.81 -13.60
C VAL A 23 37.91 11.35 -14.92
N LEU A 24 37.34 10.14 -14.97
CA LEU A 24 36.63 9.64 -16.15
C LEU A 24 35.27 10.32 -16.38
N THR A 25 34.59 10.79 -15.33
CA THR A 25 33.28 11.45 -15.45
C THR A 25 33.36 12.97 -15.68
N SER A 26 34.55 13.57 -15.54
CA SER A 26 34.73 15.03 -15.71
C SER A 26 35.37 15.44 -17.04
N GLY A 27 35.58 14.49 -17.96
CA GLY A 27 36.16 14.73 -19.28
C GLY A 27 35.17 14.56 -20.44
N SER A 28 34.25 15.50 -20.66
CA SER A 28 33.79 15.94 -22.00
C SER A 28 32.75 17.06 -21.88
N LEU A 29 33.20 18.30 -21.98
CA LEU A 29 32.35 19.41 -22.41
C LEU A 29 32.44 19.49 -23.93
N ALA A 30 31.47 18.88 -24.61
CA ALA A 30 31.19 19.14 -26.01
C ALA A 30 29.69 19.45 -26.13
N SER A 31 29.41 20.71 -26.45
CA SER A 31 28.09 21.25 -26.71
C SER A 31 27.43 20.56 -27.89
N GLU A 32 26.25 19.96 -27.71
CA GLU A 32 25.39 19.60 -28.84
C GLU A 32 23.97 20.11 -28.61
N ALA A 33 23.47 20.77 -29.66
CA ALA A 33 22.28 21.58 -29.67
C ALA A 33 21.00 20.75 -29.44
N VAL A 34 20.06 21.33 -28.69
CA VAL A 34 18.69 20.85 -28.60
C VAL A 34 18.02 21.03 -29.97
N VAL A 35 17.85 19.93 -30.71
CA VAL A 35 16.93 19.85 -31.85
C VAL A 35 15.71 19.07 -31.39
N ALA A 36 14.59 19.78 -31.27
CA ALA A 36 13.28 19.18 -31.03
C ALA A 36 12.85 18.42 -32.30
N SER A 37 12.82 17.09 -32.23
CA SER A 37 12.21 16.26 -33.27
C SER A 37 10.68 16.33 -33.14
N THR A 38 10.05 17.16 -33.96
CA THR A 38 8.66 16.98 -34.36
C THR A 38 8.57 15.74 -35.27
N PRO A 39 7.69 14.76 -35.03
CA PRO A 39 7.47 13.69 -35.98
C PRO A 39 6.78 14.24 -37.23
N ALA A 40 7.45 14.11 -38.38
CA ALA A 40 6.85 14.32 -39.69
C ALA A 40 5.90 13.14 -39.98
N TYR A 41 4.62 13.44 -40.20
CA TYR A 41 3.71 12.50 -40.84
C TYR A 41 4.07 12.44 -42.33
N GLU A 42 4.70 11.35 -42.75
CA GLU A 42 4.76 11.01 -44.17
C GLU A 42 3.34 10.69 -44.64
N ALA A 43 2.87 11.50 -45.60
CA ALA A 43 1.66 11.22 -46.35
C ALA A 43 1.90 9.98 -47.23
N GLN A 44 1.39 8.83 -46.79
CA GLN A 44 1.44 7.60 -47.56
C GLN A 44 0.40 7.68 -48.70
N SER A 45 0.89 7.49 -49.92
CA SER A 45 0.15 7.55 -51.17
C SER A 45 -0.98 6.51 -51.24
N VAL A 46 -2.15 6.98 -51.67
CA VAL A 46 -3.30 6.17 -52.04
C VAL A 46 -3.01 5.49 -53.38
N ASP A 47 -2.90 4.16 -53.42
CA ASP A 47 -3.39 3.39 -54.57
C ASP A 47 -3.55 1.88 -54.29
N ALA A 48 -4.77 1.42 -54.55
CA ALA A 48 -5.20 0.14 -55.10
C ALA A 48 -4.73 -1.19 -54.48
N GLN A 49 -5.54 -1.75 -53.58
CA GLN A 49 -6.27 -3.01 -53.79
C GLN A 49 -7.16 -3.32 -52.56
N ALA A 50 -8.41 -2.86 -52.60
CA ALA A 50 -9.44 -3.33 -51.70
C ALA A 50 -10.05 -4.60 -52.30
N GLU A 51 -9.67 -5.78 -51.78
CA GLU A 51 -10.50 -6.96 -51.90
C GLU A 51 -11.78 -6.70 -51.10
N ARG A 52 -12.89 -6.51 -51.82
CA ARG A 52 -14.22 -6.29 -51.26
C ARG A 52 -14.75 -7.61 -50.71
N GLU A 53 -14.65 -7.85 -49.41
CA GLU A 53 -15.55 -8.79 -48.75
C GLU A 53 -16.96 -8.19 -48.76
N THR A 54 -17.86 -8.88 -49.44
CA THR A 54 -19.29 -8.54 -49.49
C THR A 54 -19.92 -9.02 -48.19
N ILE A 55 -20.15 -8.11 -47.25
CA ILE A 55 -21.02 -8.37 -46.10
C ILE A 55 -22.46 -8.18 -46.60
N ALA A 56 -23.19 -9.28 -46.74
CA ALA A 56 -24.62 -9.26 -46.93
C ALA A 56 -25.28 -8.88 -45.59
N ASP A 57 -25.92 -7.71 -45.56
CA ASP A 57 -26.81 -7.29 -44.48
C ASP A 57 -28.09 -8.16 -44.52
N PRO A 58 -28.44 -8.91 -43.46
CA PRO A 58 -29.78 -9.46 -43.38
C PRO A 58 -30.77 -8.34 -43.06
N GLU A 59 -31.62 -7.99 -44.03
CA GLU A 59 -32.81 -7.16 -43.84
C GLU A 59 -33.71 -7.78 -42.76
N VAL A 60 -33.66 -7.23 -41.54
CA VAL A 60 -34.66 -7.51 -40.50
C VAL A 60 -35.72 -6.41 -40.57
N PRO A 61 -37.00 -6.74 -40.86
CA PRO A 61 -38.05 -5.74 -40.99
C PRO A 61 -38.38 -5.08 -39.64
N LEU A 62 -38.33 -3.74 -39.64
CA LEU A 62 -39.00 -2.90 -38.64
C LEU A 62 -40.52 -3.17 -38.68
N ALA A 63 -41.07 -3.62 -37.55
CA ALA A 63 -42.39 -3.30 -36.97
C ALA A 63 -43.11 -4.53 -36.39
N ALA A 64 -43.11 -4.63 -35.07
CA ALA A 64 -44.25 -5.15 -34.31
C ALA A 64 -44.30 -4.45 -32.94
N PRO A 65 -45.48 -4.04 -32.46
CA PRO A 65 -45.62 -3.33 -31.18
C PRO A 65 -45.29 -4.28 -30.02
N GLN A 66 -44.31 -3.92 -29.19
CA GLN A 66 -44.06 -4.59 -27.92
C GLN A 66 -45.11 -4.11 -26.92
N THR A 67 -45.96 -5.03 -26.49
CA THR A 67 -46.92 -4.88 -25.40
C THR A 67 -46.15 -4.51 -24.13
N ILE A 68 -46.51 -3.39 -23.50
CA ILE A 68 -45.99 -3.00 -22.19
C ILE A 68 -46.59 -3.97 -21.16
N GLU A 69 -45.83 -4.97 -20.73
CA GLU A 69 -46.19 -5.72 -19.52
C GLU A 69 -46.00 -4.80 -18.33
N THR A 70 -47.14 -4.40 -17.75
CA THR A 70 -47.20 -3.63 -16.53
C THR A 70 -46.79 -4.56 -15.38
N VAL A 71 -45.61 -4.34 -14.81
CA VAL A 71 -45.22 -5.00 -13.55
C VAL A 71 -46.17 -4.49 -12.46
N GLN A 72 -47.07 -5.35 -12.00
CA GLN A 72 -47.86 -5.08 -10.81
C GLN A 72 -46.95 -5.22 -9.58
N LEU A 73 -46.69 -4.10 -8.91
CA LEU A 73 -46.19 -4.11 -7.54
C LEU A 73 -47.30 -4.67 -6.63
N THR A 74 -47.13 -5.90 -6.17
CA THR A 74 -47.92 -6.42 -5.04
C THR A 74 -47.34 -5.82 -3.76
N ILE A 75 -47.97 -4.75 -3.28
CA ILE A 75 -47.77 -4.21 -1.94
C ILE A 75 -48.42 -5.21 -0.97
N ILE A 76 -47.62 -5.85 -0.12
CA ILE A 76 -48.11 -6.60 1.04
C ILE A 76 -48.27 -5.59 2.17
N PRO A 77 -49.48 -5.36 2.72
CA PRO A 77 -49.65 -4.55 3.90
C PRO A 77 -49.74 -5.41 5.18
N VAL A 78 -49.38 -4.78 6.30
CA VAL A 78 -49.73 -5.15 7.70
C VAL A 78 -48.75 -6.19 8.31
N GLN A 79 -48.16 -6.00 9.49
CA GLN A 79 -48.81 -5.66 10.76
C GLN A 79 -47.87 -5.00 11.78
N GLU A 80 -48.23 -3.80 12.23
CA GLU A 80 -47.79 -3.23 13.51
C GLU A 80 -48.64 -3.86 14.62
N ASP A 81 -48.02 -4.61 15.54
CA ASP A 81 -48.64 -4.93 16.82
C ASP A 81 -48.23 -3.86 17.83
N SER A 82 -49.15 -2.93 18.07
CA SER A 82 -49.19 -2.06 19.24
C SER A 82 -50.29 -2.55 20.17
N PHE A 83 -49.97 -2.93 21.41
CA PHE A 83 -50.89 -2.83 22.55
C PHE A 83 -50.13 -2.49 23.85
N THR A 84 -50.38 -1.24 24.25
CA THR A 84 -50.42 -0.53 25.54
C THR A 84 -50.42 -1.30 26.89
N ASP A 85 -49.73 -0.64 27.85
CA ASP A 85 -50.06 -0.31 29.26
C ASP A 85 -50.54 -1.41 30.24
N GLU A 86 -49.80 -1.62 31.36
CA GLU A 86 -50.00 -0.92 32.66
C GLU A 86 -49.21 -1.65 33.78
N ALA A 87 -48.50 -0.91 34.64
CA ALA A 87 -47.76 -1.43 35.80
C ALA A 87 -48.70 -1.84 36.97
N PRO A 88 -48.21 -2.52 38.03
CA PRO A 88 -47.76 -1.71 39.16
C PRO A 88 -46.56 -2.23 39.98
N ILE A 89 -45.87 -1.24 40.51
CA ILE A 89 -44.88 -1.15 41.60
C ILE A 89 -45.21 -2.04 42.82
N VAL A 90 -44.23 -2.79 43.35
CA VAL A 90 -44.06 -3.03 44.81
C VAL A 90 -42.57 -3.24 45.19
N LYS A 91 -42.05 -2.35 46.05
CA LYS A 91 -40.97 -2.55 47.06
C LYS A 91 -41.45 -1.84 48.34
N PRO A 92 -40.89 -2.03 49.55
CA PRO A 92 -40.14 -3.15 50.19
C PRO A 92 -40.77 -3.48 51.59
N PRO A 93 -40.08 -4.20 52.52
CA PRO A 93 -39.43 -3.45 53.62
C PRO A 93 -38.10 -4.02 54.17
N ILE A 94 -37.48 -3.19 54.99
CA ILE A 94 -36.12 -3.14 55.58
C ILE A 94 -36.05 -3.91 56.92
N VAL A 95 -34.81 -4.02 57.46
CA VAL A 95 -34.33 -4.12 58.87
C VAL A 95 -34.05 -5.54 59.44
N LYS A 96 -32.92 -5.92 60.09
CA LYS A 96 -31.83 -5.27 60.88
C LYS A 96 -30.50 -6.08 60.90
N GLU A 97 -29.36 -5.37 61.03
CA GLU A 97 -28.04 -5.77 61.61
C GLU A 97 -28.14 -6.19 63.12
N PRO A 98 -27.10 -6.71 63.86
CA PRO A 98 -25.63 -6.42 63.84
C PRO A 98 -24.74 -7.69 64.08
N VAL A 99 -23.39 -7.74 64.13
CA VAL A 99 -22.36 -7.06 64.97
C VAL A 99 -20.94 -7.36 64.41
N GLU A 100 -20.06 -6.37 64.56
CA GLU A 100 -18.58 -6.33 64.66
C GLU A 100 -17.75 -7.61 64.47
N GLU A 101 -16.72 -7.54 63.61
CA GLU A 101 -15.29 -7.69 63.98
C GLU A 101 -14.41 -6.87 63.00
N GLU A 102 -13.64 -5.91 63.52
CA GLU A 102 -12.36 -5.46 62.94
C GLU A 102 -11.32 -6.58 63.15
N PRO A 103 -10.30 -6.78 62.28
CA PRO A 103 -9.32 -5.72 62.01
C PRO A 103 -8.66 -5.78 60.60
N ALA A 104 -7.68 -4.89 60.44
CA ALA A 104 -6.64 -4.84 59.40
C ALA A 104 -6.97 -3.98 58.17
N SER A 105 -6.66 -2.69 58.34
CA SER A 105 -6.17 -1.80 57.30
C SER A 105 -5.08 -2.48 56.45
N GLU A 106 -5.48 -3.09 55.34
CA GLU A 106 -4.61 -3.17 54.16
C GLU A 106 -4.88 -1.93 53.32
N GLU A 107 -3.92 -1.01 53.40
CA GLU A 107 -3.73 0.07 52.45
C GLU A 107 -3.86 -0.50 51.03
N PRO A 108 -4.81 -0.06 50.18
CA PRO A 108 -4.79 -0.49 48.80
C PRO A 108 -3.48 0.07 48.25
N ALA A 109 -2.55 -0.84 47.95
CA ALA A 109 -1.41 -0.53 47.11
C ALA A 109 -1.97 0.27 45.93
N SER A 110 -1.55 1.54 45.84
CA SER A 110 -1.70 2.33 44.64
C SER A 110 -0.91 1.59 43.56
N GLY A 111 -1.57 0.60 42.96
CA GLY A 111 -1.15 -0.01 41.72
C GLY A 111 -1.25 1.11 40.71
N GLU A 112 -0.11 1.74 40.46
CA GLU A 112 0.17 2.45 39.23
C GLU A 112 -0.42 1.58 38.10
N PRO A 113 -1.37 2.09 37.29
CA PRO A 113 -1.84 1.30 36.16
C PRO A 113 -0.60 1.01 35.33
N ALA A 114 -0.30 -0.27 35.15
CA ALA A 114 0.68 -0.67 34.16
C ALA A 114 0.32 0.05 32.87
N SER A 115 1.19 0.94 32.42
CA SER A 115 1.08 1.57 31.11
C SER A 115 1.07 0.41 30.11
N GLU A 116 -0.12 0.02 29.67
CA GLU A 116 -0.28 -0.91 28.56
C GLU A 116 0.28 -0.17 27.35
N GLU A 117 1.51 -0.53 26.98
CA GLU A 117 2.15 -0.08 25.76
C GLU A 117 1.22 -0.48 24.60
N THR A 118 0.44 0.49 24.11
CA THR A 118 -0.55 0.23 23.06
C THR A 118 0.19 0.00 21.75
N VAL A 119 0.46 -1.26 21.43
CA VAL A 119 1.01 -1.66 20.14
C VAL A 119 -0.04 -1.38 19.06
N VAL A 120 0.26 -0.44 18.16
CA VAL A 120 -0.61 -0.14 17.02
C VAL A 120 -0.39 -1.19 15.93
N ILE A 121 -1.33 -2.12 15.79
CA ILE A 121 -1.24 -3.22 14.80
C ILE A 121 -1.95 -2.82 13.51
N SER A 122 -1.28 -2.90 12.36
CA SER A 122 -1.90 -2.63 11.06
C SER A 122 -2.43 -3.89 10.38
N SER A 123 -3.71 -4.13 10.58
CA SER A 123 -4.43 -5.26 10.00
C SER A 123 -4.51 -5.18 8.46
N ALA A 124 -4.64 -3.99 7.88
CA ALA A 124 -4.74 -3.77 6.44
C ALA A 124 -3.41 -4.09 5.73
N ALA A 125 -2.27 -3.69 6.31
CA ALA A 125 -0.95 -4.03 5.79
C ALA A 125 -0.71 -5.54 5.79
N ILE A 126 -1.00 -6.20 6.92
CA ILE A 126 -0.84 -7.65 7.08
C ILE A 126 -1.70 -8.41 6.06
N ARG A 127 -3.00 -8.07 5.94
CA ARG A 127 -3.89 -8.70 4.95
C ARG A 127 -3.41 -8.52 3.52
N LEU A 128 -2.93 -7.32 3.16
CA LEU A 128 -2.43 -7.08 1.81
C LEU A 128 -1.16 -7.88 1.53
N LEU A 129 -0.25 -7.95 2.50
CA LEU A 129 0.99 -8.70 2.38
C LEU A 129 0.73 -10.20 2.20
N GLU A 130 -0.16 -10.78 3.02
CA GLU A 130 -0.59 -12.17 2.90
C GLU A 130 -1.18 -12.47 1.51
N ARG A 131 -2.05 -11.60 1.00
CA ARG A 131 -2.62 -11.72 -0.34
C ARG A 131 -1.55 -11.64 -1.43
N ALA A 132 -0.61 -10.71 -1.31
CA ALA A 132 0.46 -10.52 -2.27
C ALA A 132 1.39 -11.73 -2.32
N TYR A 133 1.81 -12.28 -1.17
CA TYR A 133 2.61 -13.50 -1.11
C TYR A 133 1.86 -14.72 -1.63
N ALA A 134 0.56 -14.86 -1.33
CA ALA A 134 -0.26 -15.95 -1.86
C ALA A 134 -0.38 -15.89 -3.40
N LEU A 135 -0.55 -14.71 -3.98
CA LEU A 135 -0.58 -14.51 -5.42
C LEU A 135 0.81 -14.79 -6.04
N LEU A 136 1.88 -14.32 -5.42
CA LEU A 136 3.24 -14.56 -5.85
C LEU A 136 3.60 -16.05 -5.82
N ALA A 137 3.16 -16.79 -4.80
CA ALA A 137 3.35 -18.24 -4.72
C ALA A 137 2.69 -18.96 -5.90
N GLN A 138 1.45 -18.59 -6.25
CA GLN A 138 0.76 -19.14 -7.43
C GLN A 138 1.51 -18.79 -8.72
N TYR A 139 1.92 -17.53 -8.89
CA TYR A 139 2.69 -17.08 -10.04
C TYR A 139 4.01 -17.84 -10.20
N ASN A 140 4.74 -18.09 -9.11
CA ASN A 140 6.02 -18.80 -9.13
C ASN A 140 5.85 -20.31 -9.34
N ALA A 141 4.69 -20.88 -8.99
CA ALA A 141 4.37 -22.28 -9.28
C ALA A 141 4.05 -22.52 -10.77
N ALA A 142 3.65 -21.48 -11.50
CA ALA A 142 3.38 -21.57 -12.94
C ALA A 142 4.66 -21.70 -13.77
N THR A 143 4.63 -22.59 -14.76
CA THR A 143 5.81 -22.96 -15.56
C THR A 143 5.88 -22.23 -16.89
N THR A 144 4.73 -21.79 -17.40
CA THR A 144 4.63 -21.08 -18.68
C THR A 144 4.19 -19.63 -18.49
N THR A 145 4.57 -18.77 -19.43
CA THR A 145 4.09 -17.38 -19.46
C THR A 145 2.57 -17.30 -19.61
N ALA A 146 1.94 -18.26 -20.31
CA ALA A 146 0.50 -18.31 -20.48
C ALA A 146 -0.23 -18.59 -19.15
N GLU A 147 0.26 -19.52 -18.34
CA GLU A 147 -0.25 -19.78 -16.99
C GLU A 147 -0.07 -18.56 -16.08
N LYS A 148 1.12 -17.96 -16.08
CA LYS A 148 1.41 -16.74 -15.30
C LYS A 148 0.48 -15.59 -15.67
N ARG A 149 0.25 -15.39 -16.97
CA ARG A 149 -0.69 -14.39 -17.48
C ARG A 149 -2.13 -14.67 -17.04
N ALA A 150 -2.55 -15.94 -17.01
CA ALA A 150 -3.87 -16.33 -16.55
C ALA A 150 -4.06 -16.07 -15.04
N ILE A 151 -3.06 -16.38 -14.22
CA ILE A 151 -3.07 -16.11 -12.77
C ILE A 151 -3.23 -14.62 -12.47
N LEU A 152 -2.48 -13.78 -13.19
CA LEU A 152 -2.54 -12.32 -13.04
C LEU A 152 -3.71 -11.67 -13.79
N GLU A 153 -4.50 -12.45 -14.52
CA GLU A 153 -5.55 -11.96 -15.43
C GLU A 153 -5.05 -10.85 -16.37
N ALA A 154 -3.78 -10.94 -16.79
CA ALA A 154 -3.13 -9.89 -17.53
C ALA A 154 -3.49 -9.93 -19.03
N PRO A 155 -3.72 -8.77 -19.67
CA PRO A 155 -4.09 -8.70 -21.09
C PRO A 155 -2.90 -8.93 -22.02
N ASN A 156 -1.67 -8.90 -21.52
CA ASN A 156 -0.43 -9.01 -22.28
C ASN A 156 0.65 -9.75 -21.48
N ASN A 157 1.87 -9.83 -22.05
CA ASN A 157 3.00 -10.54 -21.44
C ASN A 157 3.86 -9.65 -20.51
N SER A 158 3.44 -8.42 -20.21
CA SER A 158 4.12 -7.52 -19.26
C SER A 158 3.70 -7.85 -17.83
N LEU A 159 4.23 -8.96 -17.30
CA LEU A 159 3.84 -9.54 -16.00
C LEU A 159 4.65 -8.95 -14.82
N GLY A 160 4.87 -7.63 -14.86
CA GLY A 160 5.62 -6.89 -13.84
C GLY A 160 4.77 -6.45 -12.63
N ASN A 161 5.33 -5.56 -11.81
CA ASN A 161 4.66 -4.89 -10.68
C ASN A 161 3.19 -4.51 -10.97
N ASP A 162 2.95 -3.88 -12.12
CA ASP A 162 1.62 -3.41 -12.48
C ASP A 162 0.60 -4.54 -12.71
N ALA A 163 1.03 -5.70 -13.20
CA ALA A 163 0.14 -6.84 -13.39
C ALA A 163 -0.32 -7.43 -12.04
N PHE A 164 0.62 -7.60 -11.10
CA PHE A 164 0.29 -8.00 -9.73
C PHE A 164 -0.64 -7.00 -9.03
N ARG A 165 -0.31 -5.71 -9.11
CA ARG A 165 -1.15 -4.64 -8.52
C ARG A 165 -2.54 -4.62 -9.12
N SER A 166 -2.68 -4.81 -10.43
CA SER A 166 -3.99 -4.85 -11.10
C SER A 166 -4.83 -6.02 -10.59
N LYS A 167 -4.24 -7.21 -10.51
CA LYS A 167 -4.92 -8.40 -10.00
C LYS A 167 -5.36 -8.23 -8.54
N LEU A 168 -4.45 -7.80 -7.68
CA LEU A 168 -4.75 -7.58 -6.25
C LEU A 168 -5.84 -6.51 -6.05
N LEU A 169 -5.78 -5.41 -6.79
CA LEU A 169 -6.80 -4.37 -6.71
C LEU A 169 -8.16 -4.86 -7.21
N ALA A 170 -8.20 -5.62 -8.30
CA ALA A 170 -9.44 -6.21 -8.82
C ALA A 170 -10.05 -7.19 -7.81
N ASP A 171 -9.25 -8.01 -7.14
CA ASP A 171 -9.68 -8.94 -6.09
C ASP A 171 -10.23 -8.23 -4.84
N LEU A 172 -9.83 -6.97 -4.62
CA LEU A 172 -10.35 -6.09 -3.58
C LEU A 172 -11.56 -5.26 -4.04
N GLY A 173 -12.10 -5.50 -5.24
CA GLY A 173 -13.26 -4.78 -5.76
C GLY A 173 -12.93 -3.39 -6.33
N GLY A 174 -11.67 -3.17 -6.73
CA GLY A 174 -11.24 -1.94 -7.40
C GLY A 174 -10.75 -0.84 -6.46
N ASN A 175 -10.75 -1.06 -5.14
CA ASN A 175 -10.26 -0.12 -4.14
C ASN A 175 -9.30 -0.79 -3.16
N TRP A 176 -8.20 -0.12 -2.87
CA TRP A 176 -7.28 -0.46 -1.80
C TRP A 176 -7.94 -0.25 -0.44
N GLU A 177 -7.54 -1.05 0.54
CA GLU A 177 -8.02 -0.91 1.92
C GLU A 177 -7.47 0.38 2.53
N GLN A 178 -8.29 1.11 3.27
CA GLN A 178 -7.86 2.30 4.00
C GLN A 178 -6.98 1.89 5.18
N LEU A 179 -5.89 2.63 5.42
CA LEU A 179 -5.06 2.47 6.61
C LEU A 179 -5.87 2.82 7.87
N GLU A 180 -5.64 2.09 8.95
CA GLU A 180 -6.32 2.32 10.21
C GLU A 180 -6.08 3.74 10.75
N ALA A 181 -7.14 4.36 11.28
CA ALA A 181 -7.10 5.75 11.71
C ALA A 181 -6.20 5.98 12.93
N ASP A 182 -6.05 4.98 13.78
CA ASP A 182 -5.12 4.96 14.92
C ASP A 182 -3.66 4.98 14.46
N VAL A 183 -3.28 4.21 13.43
CA VAL A 183 -1.96 4.28 12.79
C VAL A 183 -1.70 5.69 12.27
N VAL A 184 -2.66 6.26 11.53
CA VAL A 184 -2.52 7.62 10.97
C VAL A 184 -2.38 8.66 12.09
N ALA A 185 -3.13 8.51 13.19
CA ALA A 185 -3.15 9.48 14.28
C ALA A 185 -1.81 9.60 15.02
N VAL A 186 -1.02 8.52 15.08
CA VAL A 186 0.28 8.51 15.77
C VAL A 186 1.46 8.86 14.84
N THR A 187 1.24 8.99 13.53
CA THR A 187 2.27 9.52 12.61
C THR A 187 2.64 10.96 12.99
N GLU A 188 3.84 11.41 12.65
CA GLU A 188 4.26 12.79 12.88
C GLU A 188 3.70 13.73 11.81
N TYR A 189 3.68 13.29 10.53
CA TYR A 189 3.36 14.17 9.39
C TYR A 189 2.23 13.66 8.48
N GLN A 190 1.61 12.52 8.79
CA GLN A 190 0.46 12.02 8.03
C GLN A 190 -0.90 12.22 8.70
N GLN A 191 -0.93 12.82 9.88
CA GLN A 191 -2.15 13.08 10.65
C GLN A 191 -3.23 13.76 9.79
N GLY A 192 -4.48 13.30 9.95
CA GLY A 192 -5.65 13.85 9.25
C GLY A 192 -5.75 13.49 7.77
N LYS A 193 -4.80 12.74 7.21
CA LYS A 193 -4.89 12.25 5.82
C LYS A 193 -5.72 10.96 5.75
N THR A 194 -6.41 10.78 4.64
CA THR A 194 -6.95 9.46 4.26
C THR A 194 -5.89 8.74 3.45
N LEU A 195 -5.36 7.64 3.99
CA LEU A 195 -4.33 6.84 3.37
C LEU A 195 -4.86 5.46 3.02
N TYR A 196 -4.41 4.91 1.91
CA TYR A 196 -4.78 3.60 1.41
C TYR A 196 -3.54 2.73 1.28
N VAL A 197 -3.66 1.50 1.77
CA VAL A 197 -2.58 0.50 1.79
C VAL A 197 -2.44 -0.12 0.41
N GLN A 198 -1.25 0.04 -0.19
CA GLN A 198 -0.89 -0.44 -1.51
C GLN A 198 0.35 -1.32 -1.44
N VAL A 199 0.67 -1.99 -2.55
CA VAL A 199 1.83 -2.87 -2.66
C VAL A 199 2.68 -2.54 -3.88
N TYR A 200 3.99 -2.58 -3.73
CA TYR A 200 4.95 -2.52 -4.82
C TYR A 200 5.69 -3.86 -4.89
N MET A 201 5.72 -4.50 -6.06
CA MET A 201 6.50 -5.72 -6.24
C MET A 201 7.95 -5.34 -6.58
N SER A 202 8.80 -5.28 -5.55
CA SER A 202 10.25 -5.05 -5.66
C SER A 202 10.95 -6.28 -6.23
N GLY A 203 12.16 -6.13 -6.79
CA GLY A 203 12.93 -7.25 -7.33
C GLY A 203 12.80 -7.44 -8.84
N ILE A 204 13.22 -8.62 -9.31
CA ILE A 204 13.36 -8.95 -10.74
C ILE A 204 12.65 -10.26 -11.11
N SER A 205 11.75 -10.19 -12.10
CA SER A 205 11.14 -11.34 -12.80
C SER A 205 10.41 -12.37 -11.92
N SER A 206 11.14 -13.27 -11.26
CA SER A 206 10.63 -14.32 -10.35
C SER A 206 10.98 -14.09 -8.89
N ASN A 207 11.93 -13.19 -8.62
CA ASN A 207 12.40 -12.85 -7.27
C ASN A 207 11.68 -11.60 -6.77
N TYR A 208 10.36 -11.55 -6.99
CA TYR A 208 9.60 -10.41 -6.49
C TYR A 208 9.48 -10.48 -4.96
N VAL A 209 9.55 -9.32 -4.32
CA VAL A 209 9.28 -9.12 -2.91
C VAL A 209 8.17 -8.07 -2.79
N PRO A 210 6.99 -8.39 -2.24
CA PRO A 210 5.95 -7.41 -2.00
C PRO A 210 6.38 -6.43 -0.91
N VAL A 211 6.35 -5.14 -1.22
CA VAL A 211 6.62 -4.05 -0.26
C VAL A 211 5.34 -3.25 -0.08
N VAL A 212 4.83 -3.20 1.15
CA VAL A 212 3.58 -2.51 1.48
C VAL A 212 3.85 -1.06 1.85
N TYR A 213 3.05 -0.14 1.31
CA TYR A 213 3.19 1.29 1.53
C TYR A 213 1.82 1.98 1.44
N THR A 214 1.75 3.30 1.63
CA THR A 214 0.48 4.03 1.45
C THR A 214 0.50 5.15 0.42
N THR A 215 -0.67 5.47 -0.12
CA THR A 215 -0.90 6.72 -0.85
C THR A 215 -2.26 7.30 -0.46
N GLN A 216 -2.59 8.50 -0.97
CA GLN A 216 -3.93 9.10 -0.79
C GLN A 216 -4.95 8.64 -1.85
N ASN A 217 -4.56 7.79 -2.80
CA ASN A 217 -5.44 7.28 -3.84
C ASN A 217 -6.00 5.91 -3.44
N ALA A 218 -7.32 5.78 -3.47
CA ALA A 218 -8.01 4.52 -3.23
C ALA A 218 -7.77 3.49 -4.33
N ASP A 219 -7.30 3.92 -5.50
CA ASP A 219 -7.11 3.09 -6.68
C ASP A 219 -5.72 3.33 -7.31
N ARG A 220 -5.61 3.02 -8.61
CA ARG A 220 -4.41 3.28 -9.42
C ARG A 220 -4.51 4.61 -10.20
N SER A 221 -5.18 5.62 -9.68
CA SER A 221 -5.17 6.97 -10.24
C SER A 221 -4.09 7.84 -9.59
N GLY A 222 -3.80 8.99 -10.20
CA GLY A 222 -2.88 9.98 -9.64
C GLY A 222 -1.43 9.48 -9.49
N ASN A 223 -0.69 10.14 -8.60
CA ASN A 223 0.67 9.72 -8.24
C ASN A 223 0.59 8.54 -7.26
N GLN A 224 0.90 7.35 -7.76
CA GLN A 224 0.85 6.11 -7.00
C GLN A 224 2.17 5.72 -6.37
N TRP A 225 3.27 6.37 -6.76
CA TRP A 225 4.61 5.86 -6.46
C TRP A 225 5.28 6.63 -5.34
N ALA A 226 4.79 7.82 -5.01
CA ALA A 226 5.28 8.60 -3.88
C ALA A 226 4.54 8.22 -2.59
N THR A 227 5.30 7.97 -1.53
CA THR A 227 4.78 7.63 -0.20
C THR A 227 5.56 8.34 0.91
N ASN A 228 4.96 8.44 2.08
CA ASN A 228 5.66 8.77 3.31
C ASN A 228 5.52 7.67 4.37
N LEU A 229 4.86 6.55 4.08
CA LEU A 229 4.77 5.40 4.97
C LEU A 229 5.06 4.11 4.20
N VAL A 230 5.94 3.30 4.75
CA VAL A 230 6.25 1.95 4.25
C VAL A 230 6.21 0.99 5.43
N TYR A 231 5.54 -0.14 5.27
CA TYR A 231 5.39 -1.14 6.32
C TYR A 231 6.57 -2.12 6.27
N ASN A 232 7.28 -2.27 7.39
CA ASN A 232 8.30 -3.29 7.58
C ASN A 232 7.65 -4.50 8.27
N ASP A 233 7.55 -5.61 7.55
CA ASP A 233 6.91 -6.83 8.02
C ASP A 233 7.76 -7.65 8.99
N GLU A 234 9.09 -7.48 8.98
CA GLU A 234 9.98 -8.17 9.92
C GLU A 234 9.85 -7.61 11.34
N THR A 235 9.68 -6.30 11.46
CA THR A 235 9.47 -5.62 12.75
C THR A 235 7.99 -5.37 13.05
N ALA A 236 7.10 -5.63 12.09
CA ALA A 236 5.67 -5.29 12.14
C ALA A 236 5.41 -3.80 12.43
N THR A 237 6.22 -2.92 11.86
CA THR A 237 6.21 -1.47 12.14
C THR A 237 6.02 -0.67 10.85
N TRP A 238 5.19 0.36 10.91
CA TRP A 238 5.18 1.39 9.86
C TRP A 238 6.38 2.31 10.02
N MET A 239 7.12 2.55 8.96
CA MET A 239 8.23 3.50 8.91
C MET A 239 7.78 4.77 8.17
N GLU A 240 7.85 5.91 8.84
CA GLU A 240 7.54 7.22 8.29
C GLU A 240 8.78 7.89 7.69
N TYR A 241 8.67 8.29 6.42
CA TYR A 241 9.69 9.06 5.72
C TYR A 241 9.50 10.57 6.00
N THR A 242 10.41 11.17 6.74
CA THR A 242 10.30 12.52 7.30
C THR A 242 11.12 13.58 6.56
N GLN A 243 11.76 13.21 5.44
CA GLN A 243 12.60 14.12 4.65
C GLN A 243 11.85 15.42 4.28
N LYS A 244 12.44 16.56 4.61
CA LYS A 244 11.92 17.88 4.25
C LYS A 244 12.41 18.33 2.88
N HIS A 245 11.62 19.16 2.21
CA HIS A 245 12.12 19.96 1.08
C HIS A 245 13.14 21.00 1.58
N ALA A 246 14.14 21.32 0.77
CA ALA A 246 15.20 22.28 1.16
C ALA A 246 14.69 23.74 1.34
N TYR A 247 13.49 24.05 0.85
CA TYR A 247 12.97 25.40 0.72
C TYR A 247 11.68 25.67 1.51
N ASN A 248 11.12 24.67 2.20
CA ASN A 248 9.93 24.83 3.04
C ASN A 248 9.77 23.68 4.04
N GLU A 249 8.72 23.77 4.87
CA GLU A 249 8.39 22.76 5.89
C GLU A 249 7.57 21.57 5.38
N SER A 250 7.37 21.41 4.07
CA SER A 250 6.66 20.24 3.52
C SER A 250 7.58 19.02 3.40
N ARG A 251 6.98 17.83 3.35
CA ARG A 251 7.71 16.56 3.25
C ARG A 251 7.83 16.10 1.79
N VAL A 252 9.01 15.61 1.43
CA VAL A 252 9.25 14.93 0.15
C VAL A 252 8.64 13.53 0.25
N GLY A 253 8.02 13.05 -0.82
CA GLY A 253 7.61 11.65 -0.91
C GLY A 253 8.78 10.76 -1.30
N PHE A 254 8.95 9.63 -0.61
CA PHE A 254 9.82 8.53 -1.04
C PHE A 254 9.18 7.86 -2.27
N TYR A 255 9.95 7.61 -3.32
CA TYR A 255 9.44 7.02 -4.54
C TYR A 255 9.69 5.51 -4.56
N MET A 256 8.65 4.69 -4.54
CA MET A 256 8.76 3.21 -4.61
C MET A 256 9.46 2.72 -5.88
N THR A 257 9.50 3.54 -6.94
CA THR A 257 10.25 3.23 -8.17
C THR A 257 11.76 3.17 -7.97
N THR A 258 12.31 3.65 -6.85
CA THR A 258 13.73 3.44 -6.51
C THR A 258 14.06 1.95 -6.30
N LEU A 259 13.05 1.13 -6.01
CA LEU A 259 13.16 -0.32 -5.87
C LEU A 259 13.06 -1.07 -7.22
N TYR A 260 12.83 -0.34 -8.32
CA TYR A 260 12.65 -0.94 -9.63
C TYR A 260 13.91 -1.65 -10.12
N ASN A 261 13.75 -2.90 -10.56
CA ASN A 261 14.81 -3.69 -11.18
C ASN A 261 16.07 -3.78 -10.29
N ASN A 262 15.85 -3.84 -8.97
CA ASN A 262 16.87 -4.01 -7.96
C ASN A 262 16.56 -5.29 -7.17
N GLU A 263 17.41 -6.31 -7.31
CA GLU A 263 17.24 -7.60 -6.64
C GLU A 263 17.24 -7.46 -5.12
N ASP A 264 18.08 -6.56 -4.59
CA ASP A 264 18.25 -6.32 -3.16
C ASP A 264 17.44 -5.10 -2.68
N GLY A 265 16.56 -4.54 -3.52
CA GLY A 265 15.95 -3.23 -3.25
C GLY A 265 15.15 -3.17 -1.94
N TRP A 266 14.46 -4.26 -1.56
CA TRP A 266 13.77 -4.29 -0.26
C TRP A 266 14.75 -4.35 0.91
N GLU A 267 15.79 -5.18 0.82
CA GLU A 267 16.84 -5.29 1.84
C GLU A 267 17.60 -3.98 2.02
N GLU A 268 18.01 -3.33 0.93
CA GLU A 268 18.65 -2.01 0.95
C GLU A 268 17.75 -0.94 1.57
N LEU A 269 16.43 -0.99 1.32
CA LEU A 269 15.48 -0.07 1.93
C LEU A 269 15.37 -0.32 3.44
N LYS A 270 15.30 -1.56 3.90
CA LYS A 270 15.30 -1.88 5.34
C LYS A 270 16.57 -1.38 6.02
N GLU A 271 17.75 -1.64 5.44
CA GLU A 271 19.02 -1.10 5.96
C GLU A 271 19.01 0.44 6.00
N THR A 272 18.42 1.08 4.99
CA THR A 272 18.27 2.54 4.96
C THR A 272 17.32 3.03 6.05
N MET A 273 16.22 2.32 6.31
CA MET A 273 15.27 2.65 7.39
C MET A 273 15.92 2.56 8.77
N GLU A 274 16.82 1.59 8.97
CA GLU A 274 17.53 1.42 10.25
C GLU A 274 18.66 2.44 10.47
N SER A 275 19.31 2.89 9.39
CA SER A 275 20.53 3.71 9.48
C SER A 275 20.32 5.20 9.21
N SER A 276 19.14 5.61 8.72
CA SER A 276 18.89 6.97 8.26
C SER A 276 17.96 7.75 9.18
N ASP A 277 18.37 8.98 9.53
CA ASP A 277 17.58 9.88 10.37
C ASP A 277 16.23 10.31 9.74
N VAL A 278 16.04 10.10 8.44
CA VAL A 278 14.80 10.48 7.73
C VAL A 278 13.76 9.37 7.66
N TRP A 279 14.02 8.21 8.26
CA TRP A 279 13.05 7.15 8.47
C TRP A 279 12.84 6.97 9.97
N GLN A 280 11.59 7.07 10.42
CA GLN A 280 11.24 6.98 11.83
C GLN A 280 10.15 5.93 12.04
N PRO A 281 10.25 5.07 13.07
CA PRO A 281 9.18 4.13 13.36
C PRO A 281 7.93 4.89 13.84
N VAL A 282 6.77 4.43 13.39
CA VAL A 282 5.47 4.93 13.85
C VAL A 282 5.10 4.14 15.10
N GLU A 283 5.32 4.77 16.24
CA GLU A 283 5.07 4.19 17.56
C GLU A 283 4.05 5.06 18.31
N ALA A 284 3.21 4.44 19.14
CA ALA A 284 2.38 5.19 20.07
C ALA A 284 3.28 5.90 21.07
N SER A 285 3.05 7.20 21.29
CA SER A 285 3.82 7.99 22.24
C SER A 285 3.80 7.32 23.62
N THR A 286 4.94 6.82 24.09
CA THR A 286 5.12 6.52 25.51
C THR A 286 5.26 7.86 26.22
N SER A 287 4.13 8.50 26.55
CA SER A 287 4.14 9.68 27.42
C SER A 287 4.67 9.25 28.78
N THR A 288 5.96 9.45 29.00
CA THR A 288 6.54 9.54 30.33
C THR A 288 6.03 10.85 30.92
N GLU A 289 5.04 10.78 31.82
CA GLU A 289 4.62 11.94 32.60
C GLU A 289 5.81 12.37 33.49
N ASP A 290 6.28 13.60 33.29
CA ASP A 290 7.22 14.31 34.18
C ASP A 290 6.47 15.01 35.34
#